data_AF-A0A1Z4GRH2-F1
#
_entry.id   AF-A0A1Z4GRH2-F1
#
_cell.length_a   1.000
_cell.length_b   1.000
_cell.length_c   1.000
_cell.angle_alpha   90.00
_cell.angle_beta   90.00
_cell.angle_gamma   90.00
#
_symmetry.space_group_name_H-M   'P 1'
#
loop_
_entity.id
_entity.type
_entity.pdbx_description
1 polymer ?
#
loop_
_entity_poly.entity_id
_entity_poly.type
_entity_poly.pdbx_seq_one_letter_code
_entity_poly.pdbx_strand_id
1 'polypeptide(L)'
;MATKTKKVSLIDDNAMGIYKIADYNERKFKAVYYGLQETWGKTIQAQSQTNWNKTQWDAFKTRFIATFGSVENPKYSVQQMVDYSIKHFNKGLEELLEVNKRTWLQRERLLAK
;
A
#
# COMPACT_ATOMS: atom_id res chain seq x y z
N MET A 1 -29.63 -29.94 -16.46
CA MET A 1 -30.42 -28.96 -15.67
C MET A 1 -29.54 -27.76 -15.38
N ALA A 2 -29.95 -26.55 -15.77
CA ALA A 2 -29.15 -25.34 -15.64
C ALA A 2 -29.43 -24.65 -14.29
N THR A 3 -28.43 -24.61 -13.40
CA THR A 3 -28.51 -23.93 -12.10
C THR A 3 -28.37 -22.42 -12.29
N LYS A 4 -29.49 -21.70 -12.10
CA LYS A 4 -29.55 -20.23 -12.07
C LYS A 4 -28.67 -19.68 -10.94
N THR A 5 -27.54 -19.07 -11.26
CA THR A 5 -26.73 -18.29 -10.34
C THR A 5 -27.42 -16.97 -10.01
N LYS A 6 -27.85 -16.79 -8.75
CA LYS A 6 -28.35 -15.50 -8.26
C LYS A 6 -27.21 -14.48 -8.34
N LYS A 7 -27.36 -13.47 -9.21
CA LYS A 7 -26.49 -12.29 -9.20
C LYS A 7 -26.60 -11.62 -7.83
N VAL A 8 -25.50 -11.63 -7.08
CA VAL A 8 -25.36 -10.87 -5.85
C VAL A 8 -25.52 -9.40 -6.21
N SER A 9 -26.57 -8.76 -5.69
CA SER A 9 -26.81 -7.34 -5.86
C SER A 9 -25.65 -6.57 -5.20
N LEU A 10 -24.99 -5.71 -5.98
CA LEU A 10 -24.01 -4.76 -5.47
C LEU A 10 -24.66 -3.92 -4.37
N ILE A 11 -24.07 -3.95 -3.18
CA ILE A 11 -24.52 -3.15 -2.04
C ILE A 11 -24.30 -1.69 -2.41
N ASP A 12 -25.33 -0.86 -2.25
CA ASP A 12 -25.26 0.57 -2.51
C ASP A 12 -24.52 1.26 -1.36
N ASP A 13 -23.22 1.51 -1.53
CA ASP A 13 -22.31 2.11 -0.54
C ASP A 13 -22.74 3.51 -0.06
N ASN A 14 -23.71 4.15 -0.71
CA ASN A 14 -24.19 5.47 -0.34
C ASN A 14 -25.11 5.45 0.90
N ALA A 15 -25.68 4.29 1.24
CA ALA A 15 -26.55 4.13 2.42
C ALA A 15 -25.78 3.96 3.75
N MET A 16 -24.45 3.78 3.72
CA MET A 16 -23.66 3.44 4.91
C MET A 16 -23.07 4.65 5.67
N GLY A 17 -23.30 5.89 5.22
CA GLY A 17 -23.00 7.11 5.98
C GLY A 17 -21.59 7.14 6.61
N ILE A 18 -21.51 7.10 7.95
CA ILE A 18 -20.27 7.14 8.75
C ILE A 18 -19.48 5.81 8.72
N TYR A 19 -20.10 4.72 8.32
CA TYR A 19 -19.47 3.41 8.12
C TYR A 19 -19.11 3.15 6.66
N LYS A 20 -19.21 4.18 5.81
CA LYS A 20 -18.80 4.10 4.41
C LYS A 20 -17.38 3.57 4.37
N ILE A 21 -17.26 2.33 3.92
CA ILE A 21 -15.97 1.66 3.76
C ILE A 21 -15.28 2.51 2.70
N ALA A 22 -14.22 3.24 3.08
CA ALA A 22 -13.37 3.93 2.11
C ALA A 22 -13.17 2.99 0.93
N ASP A 23 -13.45 3.50 -0.28
CA ASP A 23 -13.73 2.70 -1.47
C ASP A 23 -12.70 1.57 -1.51
N TYR A 24 -13.11 0.32 -1.76
CA TYR A 24 -12.18 -0.82 -1.70
C TYR A 24 -10.86 -0.54 -2.44
N ASN A 25 -10.94 0.28 -3.49
CA ASN A 25 -9.82 0.84 -4.24
C ASN A 25 -8.90 1.78 -3.47
N GLU A 26 -9.43 2.68 -2.62
CA GLU A 26 -8.63 3.58 -1.76
C GLU A 26 -7.84 2.81 -0.70
N ARG A 27 -8.46 1.80 -0.05
CA ARG A 27 -7.77 0.95 0.93
C ARG A 27 -6.66 0.15 0.26
N LYS A 28 -6.95 -0.41 -0.91
CA LYS A 28 -5.98 -1.14 -1.72
C LYS A 28 -4.85 -0.23 -2.17
N PHE A 29 -5.17 0.98 -2.63
CA PHE A 29 -4.18 1.99 -3.01
C PHE A 29 -3.25 2.33 -1.85
N LYS A 30 -3.80 2.64 -0.66
CA LYS A 30 -3.02 2.94 0.55
C LYS A 30 -2.08 1.78 0.89
N ALA A 31 -2.58 0.56 0.88
CA ALA A 31 -1.79 -0.62 1.22
C ALA A 31 -0.63 -0.82 0.23
N VAL A 32 -0.89 -0.67 -1.07
CA VAL A 32 0.15 -0.76 -2.12
C VAL A 32 1.16 0.38 -2.00
N TYR A 33 0.69 1.61 -1.80
CA TYR A 33 1.52 2.80 -1.65
C TYR A 33 2.51 2.65 -0.50
N TYR A 34 2.02 2.31 0.70
CA TYR A 34 2.88 2.14 1.87
C TYR A 34 3.77 0.90 1.77
N GLY A 35 3.27 -0.20 1.20
CA GLY A 35 4.07 -1.39 0.93
C GLY A 35 5.23 -1.12 -0.03
N LEU A 36 4.99 -0.33 -1.08
CA LEU A 36 6.01 0.07 -2.05
C LEU A 36 7.03 1.03 -1.42
N GLN A 37 6.55 2.00 -0.64
CA GLN A 37 7.40 2.94 0.07
C GLN A 37 8.38 2.23 1.01
N GLU A 38 7.91 1.26 1.78
CA GLU A 38 8.77 0.46 2.65
C GLU A 38 9.70 -0.46 1.89
N THR A 39 9.21 -1.12 0.84
CA THR A 39 10.02 -2.00 0.00
C THR A 39 11.20 -1.24 -0.58
N TRP A 40 10.91 -0.11 -1.23
CA TRP A 40 11.95 0.68 -1.86
C TRP A 40 12.92 1.25 -0.81
N GLY A 41 12.41 1.76 0.32
CA GLY A 41 13.27 2.25 1.39
C GLY A 41 14.19 1.17 1.96
N LYS A 42 13.66 -0.05 2.21
CA LYS A 42 14.46 -1.19 2.70
C LYS A 42 15.46 -1.66 1.65
N THR A 43 15.12 -1.63 0.36
CA THR A 43 16.06 -1.96 -0.72
C THR A 43 17.22 -0.97 -0.77
N ILE A 44 16.97 0.34 -0.70
CA ILE A 44 18.05 1.33 -0.70
C ILE A 44 18.88 1.20 0.58
N GLN A 45 18.24 0.99 1.73
CA GLN A 45 18.93 0.76 3.00
C GLN A 45 19.87 -0.45 2.90
N ALA A 46 19.40 -1.56 2.34
CA ALA A 46 20.19 -2.77 2.14
C ALA A 46 21.36 -2.55 1.15
N GLN A 47 21.12 -1.86 0.03
CA GLN A 47 22.15 -1.49 -0.94
C GLN A 47 23.22 -0.58 -0.34
N SER A 48 22.83 0.33 0.55
CA SER A 48 23.74 1.26 1.21
C SER A 48 24.54 0.63 2.35
N GLN A 49 24.27 -0.64 2.70
CA GLN A 49 24.84 -1.37 3.84
C GLN A 49 24.84 -0.57 5.17
N THR A 50 23.91 0.38 5.31
CA THR A 50 23.87 1.32 6.42
C THR A 50 22.51 1.24 7.09
N ASN A 51 22.48 1.24 8.42
CA ASN A 51 21.21 1.34 9.14
C ASN A 51 20.68 2.77 9.07
N TRP A 52 19.52 2.93 8.43
CA TRP A 52 18.94 4.24 8.25
C TRP A 52 18.36 4.77 9.55
N ASN A 53 18.78 5.98 9.92
CA ASN A 53 18.17 6.72 11.02
C ASN A 53 16.88 7.43 10.57
N LYS A 54 16.14 8.01 11.51
CA LYS A 54 14.86 8.66 11.25
C LYS A 54 14.97 9.74 10.16
N THR A 55 16.05 10.53 10.19
CA THR A 55 16.32 11.61 9.23
C THR A 55 16.51 11.09 7.81
N GLN A 56 17.26 9.99 7.62
CA GLN A 56 17.43 9.36 6.30
C GLN A 56 16.12 8.80 5.78
N TRP A 57 15.33 8.17 6.64
CA TRP A 57 14.00 7.71 6.30
C TRP A 57 13.09 8.87 5.87
N ASP A 58 13.02 9.96 6.63
CA ASP A 58 12.17 11.11 6.28
C ASP A 58 12.64 11.79 4.97
N ALA A 59 13.94 11.91 4.73
CA ALA A 59 14.47 12.39 3.46
C ALA A 59 14.05 11.49 2.28
N PHE A 60 14.11 10.16 2.46
CA PHE A 60 13.61 9.21 1.46
C PHE A 60 12.10 9.37 1.24
N LYS A 61 11.29 9.50 2.29
CA LYS A 61 9.83 9.67 2.16
C LYS A 61 9.50 10.93 1.36
N THR A 62 10.21 12.03 1.56
CA THR A 62 10.03 13.26 0.79
C THR A 62 10.31 13.04 -0.69
N ARG A 63 11.39 12.31 -1.03
CA ARG A 63 11.69 11.93 -2.42
C ARG A 63 10.63 11.00 -3.00
N PHE A 64 10.17 10.03 -2.21
CA PHE A 64 9.11 9.11 -2.60
C PHE A 64 7.83 9.87 -2.96
N ILE A 65 7.40 10.81 -2.11
CA ILE A 65 6.23 11.66 -2.34
C ILE A 65 6.42 12.55 -3.57
N ALA A 66 7.62 13.11 -3.76
CA ALA A 66 7.92 13.92 -4.95
C ALA A 66 7.76 13.11 -6.25
N THR A 67 8.19 11.85 -6.25
CA THR A 67 8.07 10.94 -7.39
C THR A 67 6.62 10.47 -7.57
N PHE A 68 6.03 9.83 -6.56
CA PHE A 68 4.77 9.09 -6.68
C PHE A 68 3.52 9.90 -6.32
N GLY A 69 3.67 11.10 -5.77
CA GLY A 69 2.58 11.89 -5.20
C GLY A 69 2.29 11.50 -3.74
N SER A 70 1.29 12.14 -3.15
CA SER A 70 0.78 11.75 -1.83
C SER A 70 -0.36 10.73 -1.99
N VAL A 71 -0.78 10.15 -0.87
CA VAL A 71 -1.94 9.25 -0.87
C VAL A 71 -3.23 9.97 -1.27
N GLU A 72 -3.32 11.27 -0.95
CA GLU A 72 -4.48 12.11 -1.25
C GLU A 72 -4.45 12.64 -2.69
N ASN A 73 -3.24 12.85 -3.24
CA ASN A 73 -3.02 13.27 -4.62
C ASN A 73 -2.00 12.34 -5.30
N PRO A 74 -2.41 11.12 -5.68
CA PRO A 74 -1.53 10.16 -6.30
C PRO A 74 -1.22 10.55 -7.74
N LYS A 75 0.07 10.50 -8.13
CA LYS A 75 0.49 10.75 -9.52
C LYS A 75 0.34 9.51 -10.41
N TYR A 76 0.21 8.34 -9.81
CA TYR A 76 0.16 7.05 -10.50
C TYR A 76 -0.97 6.19 -9.95
N SER A 77 -1.53 5.34 -10.81
CA SER A 77 -2.56 4.38 -10.43
C SER A 77 -1.96 3.20 -9.64
N VAL A 78 -2.82 2.44 -8.95
CA VAL A 78 -2.42 1.21 -8.23
C VAL A 78 -1.69 0.25 -9.15
N GLN A 79 -2.20 0.04 -10.37
CA GLN A 79 -1.57 -0.86 -11.34
C GLN A 79 -0.17 -0.37 -11.71
N GLN A 80 -0.01 0.92 -12.02
CA GLN A 80 1.30 1.48 -12.35
C GLN A 80 2.32 1.36 -11.21
N MET A 81 1.88 1.54 -9.96
CA MET A 81 2.73 1.31 -8.78
C MET A 81 3.15 -0.15 -8.62
N VAL A 82 2.23 -1.08 -8.86
CA VAL A 82 2.51 -2.53 -8.83
C VAL A 82 3.45 -2.92 -9.98
N ASP A 83 3.20 -2.45 -11.19
CA ASP A 83 4.07 -2.69 -12.35
C ASP A 83 5.48 -2.15 -12.11
N TYR A 84 5.59 -0.95 -11.53
CA TYR A 84 6.88 -0.40 -11.11
C TYR A 84 7.57 -1.29 -10.07
N SER A 85 6.81 -1.77 -9.08
CA SER A 85 7.34 -2.66 -8.05
C SER A 85 7.85 -3.98 -8.61
N ILE A 86 7.12 -4.58 -9.54
CA ILE A 86 7.53 -5.82 -10.21
C ILE A 86 8.82 -5.56 -11.00
N LYS A 87 8.88 -4.47 -11.78
CA LYS A 87 10.05 -4.16 -12.60
C LYS A 87 11.31 -3.86 -11.80
N HIS A 88 11.18 -3.15 -10.68
CA HIS A 88 12.35 -2.65 -9.93
C HIS A 88 12.72 -3.49 -8.71
N PHE A 89 11.75 -4.19 -8.10
CA PHE A 89 11.96 -4.98 -6.88
C PHE A 89 11.59 -6.45 -7.05
N ASN A 90 11.11 -6.87 -8.22
CA ASN A 90 10.54 -8.19 -8.47
C ASN A 90 9.43 -8.54 -7.46
N LYS A 91 8.68 -7.53 -6.99
CA LYS A 91 7.62 -7.69 -5.98
C LYS A 91 6.25 -7.36 -6.54
N GLY A 92 5.37 -8.36 -6.49
CA GLY A 92 3.98 -8.24 -6.93
C GLY A 92 3.05 -7.59 -5.91
N LEU A 93 1.77 -7.46 -6.28
CA LEU A 93 0.72 -6.90 -5.44
C LEU A 93 0.63 -7.60 -4.08
N GLU A 94 0.63 -8.93 -4.06
CA GLU A 94 0.48 -9.71 -2.83
C GLU A 94 1.65 -9.49 -1.86
N GLU A 95 2.88 -9.40 -2.37
CA GLU A 95 4.05 -9.12 -1.55
C GLU A 95 4.01 -7.70 -0.97
N LEU A 96 3.57 -6.71 -1.75
CA LEU A 96 3.41 -5.34 -1.24
C LEU A 96 2.34 -5.27 -0.14
N LEU A 97 1.23 -6.00 -0.31
CA LEU A 97 0.19 -6.11 0.71
C LEU A 97 0.71 -6.82 1.97
N GLU A 98 1.52 -7.86 1.81
CA GLU A 98 2.12 -8.57 2.93
C GLU A 98 3.10 -7.68 3.70
N VAL A 99 3.95 -6.91 3.00
CA VAL A 99 4.86 -5.94 3.63
C VAL A 99 4.07 -4.94 4.46
N ASN A 100 3.03 -4.34 3.87
CA ASN A 100 2.17 -3.41 4.61
C ASN A 100 1.53 -4.06 5.83
N LYS A 101 0.99 -5.29 5.70
CA LYS A 101 0.38 -6.04 6.80
C LYS A 101 1.38 -6.30 7.94
N ARG A 102 2.61 -6.73 7.61
CA ARG A 102 3.68 -6.98 8.59
C ARG A 102 4.00 -5.72 9.38
N THR A 103 4.05 -4.57 8.71
CA THR A 103 4.31 -3.28 9.35
C THR A 103 3.20 -2.84 10.28
N TRP A 104 1.93 -3.01 9.90
CA TRP A 104 0.80 -2.74 10.78
C TRP A 104 0.82 -3.62 12.02
N LEU A 105 1.03 -4.94 11.85
CA LEU A 105 1.14 -5.88 12.98
C LEU A 105 2.30 -5.53 13.93
N GLN A 106 3.39 -4.98 13.41
CA GLN A 106 4.52 -4.56 14.23
C GLN A 106 4.20 -3.28 15.01
N ARG A 107 3.45 -2.33 14.43
CA ARG A 107 2.96 -1.15 15.13
C ARG A 107 1.95 -1.52 16.23
N GLU A 108 1.02 -2.43 15.94
CA GLU A 108 0.07 -2.93 16.94
C GLU A 108 0.79 -3.58 18.12
N ARG A 109 1.81 -4.40 17.85
CA ARG A 109 2.63 -5.02 18.92
C ARG A 109 3.39 -4.01 19.77
N LEU A 110 3.79 -2.86 19.21
CA LEU A 110 4.46 -1.79 19.95
C LEU A 110 3.48 -0.94 20.77
N LEU A 111 2.22 -0.83 20.32
CA LEU A 111 1.16 -0.10 21.03
C LEU A 111 0.50 -0.93 22.13
N ALA A 112 0.53 -2.26 22.01
CA ALA A 112 0.03 -3.19 23.03
C ALA A 112 1.02 -3.45 24.17
N LYS A 113 2.15 -2.75 24.19
CA LYS A 113 3.22 -2.83 25.20
C LYS A 113 3.29 -1.52 25.97
#